data_AF-A0A7S2TQ21-F1
#
_entry.id   AF-A0A7S2TQ21-F1
#
_cell.length_a   1.000
_cell.length_b   1.000
_cell.length_c   1.000
_cell.angle_alpha   90.00
_cell.angle_beta   90.00
_cell.angle_gamma   90.00
#
_symmetry.space_group_name_H-M   'P 1'
#
loop_
_entity.id
_entity.type
_entity.pdbx_description
1 polymer ?
#
loop_
_entity_poly.entity_id
_entity_poly.type
_entity_poly.pdbx_seq_one_letter_code
_entity_poly.pdbx_strand_id
1 'polypeptide(L)'
;WRVPPSETTHKVRETVSTHHSRINASLPIMLRRACLMLRRSSIASRSLSVVTPANRTKESIEFRILDDPPKEMREKVIDTVAKGLCLEPTSQHLAARAGYADCTVLYPVWKKFFTPFMDELCNNNMSVVAVDVEKDEEIAGVSAVRDYAKRFPRESDAALITSVLAPLHWLLIKKADAYFVQQNPSMHLAGVPYLGTSAGMWILTNEAYKKQGLTHALCDLSLAQMKVEGFERAVCNATNDHFKKAMEKHGFEVAVARGYKNFMFEGRHPFAGMEEPHTHFSLMEKKLGTSTSKLDFDHKPIDKWTPEDVEMFVLSRGESVCWKEYAETLRKNHVDGQTLAVYDEVDELVEDGYGIRKNHARVLLKAIRRAREREPLLFSPI
;
A
#
# COMPACT_ATOMS: atom_id res chain seq x y z
N TRP A 1 -41.03 38.63 11.29
CA TRP A 1 -41.97 39.16 12.30
C TRP A 1 -42.85 38.01 12.76
N ARG A 2 -42.97 37.84 14.08
CA ARG A 2 -43.50 36.67 14.80
C ARG A 2 -45.01 36.49 14.61
N VAL A 3 -45.46 35.23 14.50
CA VAL A 3 -46.60 34.66 15.26
C VAL A 3 -46.42 33.14 15.37
N PRO A 4 -46.41 32.57 16.60
CA PRO A 4 -46.94 31.24 16.91
C PRO A 4 -48.00 31.36 18.04
N PRO A 5 -48.48 30.28 18.70
CA PRO A 5 -48.99 28.97 18.27
C PRO A 5 -50.41 28.69 18.88
N SER A 6 -51.01 27.52 18.65
CA SER A 6 -51.94 26.94 19.64
C SER A 6 -51.99 25.41 19.59
N GLU A 7 -51.70 24.82 20.74
CA GLU A 7 -51.87 23.42 21.16
C GLU A 7 -53.35 23.00 21.14
N THR A 8 -53.66 21.70 20.95
CA THR A 8 -54.31 20.90 22.01
C THR A 8 -54.40 19.40 21.67
N THR A 9 -54.13 18.62 22.70
CA THR A 9 -54.18 17.16 22.87
C THR A 9 -55.58 16.64 23.26
N HIS A 10 -55.91 15.37 22.93
CA HIS A 10 -56.42 14.30 23.82
C HIS A 10 -57.00 13.13 22.98
N LYS A 11 -56.38 11.94 22.95
CA LYS A 11 -56.54 10.75 23.85
C LYS A 11 -57.93 10.09 23.80
N VAL A 12 -57.99 8.85 23.30
CA VAL A 12 -58.79 7.75 23.90
C VAL A 12 -58.00 6.44 23.83
N ARG A 13 -57.99 5.72 24.95
CA ARG A 13 -57.40 4.41 25.26
C ARG A 13 -58.37 3.28 24.90
N GLU A 14 -57.84 2.06 24.72
CA GLU A 14 -58.10 0.85 25.55
C GLU A 14 -57.55 -0.41 24.83
N THR A 15 -56.48 -1.06 25.33
CA THR A 15 -56.43 -2.31 26.16
C THR A 15 -56.88 -3.58 25.40
N VAL A 16 -56.23 -4.76 25.43
CA VAL A 16 -55.26 -5.39 26.34
C VAL A 16 -54.75 -6.74 25.75
N SER A 17 -53.50 -7.13 26.08
CA SER A 17 -53.02 -8.52 26.41
C SER A 17 -52.93 -9.60 25.29
N THR A 18 -51.94 -10.50 25.16
CA THR A 18 -50.73 -10.88 25.94
C THR A 18 -49.85 -11.92 25.22
N HIS A 19 -48.55 -11.91 25.59
CA HIS A 19 -47.60 -13.04 25.80
C HIS A 19 -46.89 -13.73 24.61
N HIS A 20 -45.57 -13.50 24.49
CA HIS A 20 -44.45 -14.42 24.84
C HIS A 20 -43.13 -13.70 24.47
N SER A 21 -42.38 -13.12 25.41
CA SER A 21 -41.36 -13.72 26.30
C SER A 21 -39.95 -13.27 25.89
N ARG A 22 -39.42 -12.34 26.68
CA ARG A 22 -38.03 -11.87 26.80
C ARG A 22 -37.10 -13.02 27.18
N ILE A 23 -35.81 -12.93 26.82
CA ILE A 23 -34.64 -13.24 27.67
C ILE A 23 -33.37 -12.70 26.96
N ASN A 24 -32.44 -12.16 27.77
CA ASN A 24 -31.07 -11.67 27.45
C ASN A 24 -30.88 -10.22 26.98
N ALA A 25 -31.30 -9.29 27.85
CA ALA A 25 -30.55 -8.06 28.10
C ALA A 25 -29.88 -8.16 29.48
N SER A 26 -28.55 -8.22 29.52
CA SER A 26 -27.66 -7.72 30.59
C SER A 26 -26.38 -8.56 30.71
N LEU A 27 -25.31 -8.13 30.04
CA LEU A 27 -23.95 -8.40 30.51
C LEU A 27 -23.34 -7.05 30.95
N PRO A 28 -22.79 -6.93 32.18
CA PRO A 28 -22.29 -5.66 32.68
C PRO A 28 -21.12 -5.13 31.84
N ILE A 29 -21.08 -3.82 31.62
CA ILE A 29 -20.04 -3.08 30.88
C ILE A 29 -18.62 -3.39 31.39
N MET A 30 -18.47 -3.79 32.66
CA MET A 30 -17.18 -4.20 33.23
C MET A 30 -16.64 -5.54 32.68
N LEU A 31 -17.51 -6.50 32.29
CA LEU A 31 -17.10 -7.74 31.62
C LEU A 31 -16.72 -7.51 30.15
N ARG A 32 -17.32 -6.50 29.48
CA ARG A 32 -16.89 -6.06 28.14
C ARG A 32 -15.50 -5.42 28.17
N ARG A 33 -15.17 -4.64 29.21
CA ARG A 33 -13.81 -4.08 29.41
C ARG A 33 -12.78 -5.14 29.79
N ALA A 34 -13.14 -6.16 30.57
CA ALA A 34 -12.26 -7.28 30.87
C ALA A 34 -11.96 -8.14 29.62
N CYS A 35 -12.94 -8.37 28.74
CA CYS A 35 -12.72 -9.04 27.45
C CYS A 35 -11.90 -8.20 26.45
N LEU A 36 -12.00 -6.86 26.51
CA LEU A 36 -11.16 -5.93 25.74
C LEU A 36 -9.72 -5.83 26.26
N MET A 37 -9.51 -5.95 27.57
CA MET A 37 -8.15 -5.97 28.15
C MET A 37 -7.46 -7.32 27.99
N LEU A 38 -8.20 -8.44 27.98
CA LEU A 38 -7.64 -9.77 27.69
C LEU A 38 -7.46 -10.06 26.18
N ARG A 39 -7.98 -9.20 25.28
CA ARG A 39 -7.69 -9.24 23.83
C ARG A 39 -6.57 -8.30 23.37
N ARG A 40 -6.04 -7.44 24.26
CA ARG A 40 -4.90 -6.56 23.94
C ARG A 40 -3.54 -7.27 23.99
N SER A 41 -3.50 -8.56 24.31
CA SER A 41 -2.30 -9.40 24.28
C SER A 41 -2.18 -10.27 23.02
N SER A 42 -2.89 -9.93 21.93
CA SER A 42 -2.90 -10.69 20.68
C SER A 42 -2.88 -9.79 19.44
N ILE A 43 -2.07 -8.72 19.46
CA ILE A 43 -1.49 -8.20 18.21
C ILE A 43 -0.34 -9.14 17.89
N ALA A 44 -0.67 -10.38 17.52
CA ALA A 44 0.28 -11.27 16.90
C ALA A 44 0.44 -10.76 15.46
N SER A 45 1.56 -10.07 15.24
CA SER A 45 2.24 -10.02 13.96
C SER A 45 2.03 -11.33 13.22
N ARG A 46 1.26 -11.30 12.14
CA ARG A 46 1.09 -12.48 11.30
C ARG A 46 2.38 -12.65 10.50
N SER A 47 3.23 -13.54 11.00
CA SER A 47 4.34 -14.12 10.25
C SER A 47 3.78 -14.68 8.94
N LEU A 48 4.31 -14.20 7.82
CA LEU A 48 4.05 -14.82 6.52
C LEU A 48 4.74 -16.18 6.51
N SER A 49 3.98 -17.25 6.71
CA SER A 49 4.47 -18.61 6.44
C SER A 49 4.50 -18.85 4.92
N VAL A 50 5.45 -18.22 4.23
CA VAL A 50 5.71 -18.46 2.81
C VAL A 50 7.23 -18.58 2.62
N VAL A 51 7.64 -19.78 2.24
CA VAL A 51 8.94 -20.18 1.68
C VAL A 51 10.09 -19.24 2.05
N THR A 52 10.74 -19.52 3.18
CA THR A 52 12.06 -18.97 3.47
C THR A 52 12.95 -19.27 2.27
N PRO A 53 13.55 -18.26 1.60
CA PRO A 53 14.51 -18.52 0.55
C PRO A 53 15.62 -19.36 1.18
N ALA A 54 15.83 -20.55 0.62
CA ALA A 54 16.75 -21.53 1.15
C ALA A 54 18.12 -20.87 1.45
N ASN A 55 18.49 -20.88 2.73
CA ASN A 55 19.86 -20.83 3.27
C ASN A 55 20.60 -19.50 3.52
N ARG A 56 19.97 -18.31 3.66
CA ARG A 56 20.77 -17.09 4.03
C ARG A 56 20.20 -16.09 5.03
N THR A 57 18.92 -16.15 5.40
CA THR A 57 18.36 -15.24 6.40
C THR A 57 18.61 -15.78 7.80
N LYS A 58 19.06 -14.93 8.73
CA LYS A 58 19.17 -15.30 10.16
C LYS A 58 17.80 -15.82 10.64
N GLU A 59 17.80 -16.90 11.42
CA GLU A 59 16.56 -17.55 11.91
C GLU A 59 15.65 -16.58 12.70
N SER A 60 16.21 -15.51 13.25
CA SER A 60 15.49 -14.48 14.00
C SER A 60 14.76 -13.43 13.14
N ILE A 61 14.84 -13.51 11.81
CA ILE A 61 14.17 -12.54 10.93
C ILE A 61 12.77 -13.01 10.55
N GLU A 62 11.76 -12.25 10.96
CA GLU A 62 10.38 -12.42 10.54
C GLU A 62 10.00 -11.41 9.44
N PHE A 63 9.23 -11.86 8.44
CA PHE A 63 8.65 -10.97 7.44
C PHE A 63 7.18 -10.70 7.73
N ARG A 64 6.80 -9.41 7.77
CA ARG A 64 5.47 -8.95 8.14
C ARG A 64 4.95 -7.98 7.07
N ILE A 65 3.67 -8.10 6.72
CA ILE A 65 2.98 -7.05 5.94
C ILE A 65 2.82 -5.83 6.85
N LEU A 66 3.10 -4.65 6.32
CA LEU A 66 2.88 -3.38 7.00
C LEU A 66 1.39 -3.02 6.91
N ASP A 67 0.57 -3.58 7.79
CA ASP A 67 -0.88 -3.33 7.92
C ASP A 67 -1.19 -2.66 9.27
N ASP A 68 -1.54 -1.38 9.22
CA ASP A 68 -1.83 -0.50 10.37
C ASP A 68 -0.94 -0.75 11.61
N PRO A 69 0.39 -0.66 11.46
CA PRO A 69 1.30 -0.94 12.56
C PRO A 69 1.25 0.18 13.63
N PRO A 70 1.65 -0.12 14.87
CA PRO A 70 1.76 0.87 15.93
C PRO A 70 2.73 1.99 15.55
N LYS A 71 2.54 3.17 16.14
CA LYS A 71 3.34 4.39 15.85
C LYS A 71 4.85 4.13 15.91
N GLU A 72 5.31 3.40 16.92
CA GLU A 72 6.73 3.07 17.09
C GLU A 72 7.30 2.30 15.90
N MET A 73 6.57 1.30 15.38
CA MET A 73 7.00 0.55 14.20
C MET A 73 7.00 1.42 12.95
N ARG A 74 6.05 2.36 12.81
CA ARG A 74 6.05 3.35 11.72
C ARG A 74 7.33 4.20 11.76
N GLU A 75 7.73 4.65 12.95
CA GLU A 75 8.96 5.42 13.17
C GLU A 75 10.21 4.60 12.86
N LYS A 76 10.30 3.35 13.34
CA LYS A 76 11.40 2.42 13.03
C LYS A 76 11.52 2.18 11.52
N VAL A 77 10.40 2.04 10.80
CA VAL A 77 10.38 1.88 9.33
C VAL A 77 10.91 3.12 8.62
N ILE A 78 10.43 4.32 8.97
CA ILE A 78 10.94 5.58 8.40
C ILE A 78 12.44 5.70 8.63
N ASP A 79 12.90 5.41 9.85
CA ASP A 79 14.31 5.52 10.21
C ASP A 79 15.18 4.55 9.40
N THR A 80 14.75 3.30 9.24
CA THR A 80 15.48 2.31 8.42
C THR A 80 15.53 2.72 6.95
N VAL A 81 14.42 3.20 6.38
CA VAL A 81 14.39 3.67 4.99
C VAL A 81 15.29 4.88 4.79
N ALA A 82 15.20 5.89 5.67
CA ALA A 82 16.00 7.11 5.57
C ALA A 82 17.50 6.83 5.74
N LYS A 83 17.89 5.97 6.69
CA LYS A 83 19.29 5.52 6.84
C LYS A 83 19.76 4.76 5.60
N GLY A 84 18.96 3.84 5.07
CA GLY A 84 19.28 3.10 3.86
C GLY A 84 19.54 4.03 2.66
N LEU A 85 18.75 5.08 2.51
CA LEU A 85 18.91 6.06 1.44
C LEU A 85 20.12 6.97 1.59
N CYS A 86 20.61 7.20 2.81
CA CYS A 86 21.91 7.84 3.03
C CYS A 86 23.09 6.96 2.58
N LEU A 87 22.90 5.64 2.52
CA LEU A 87 23.91 4.69 2.04
C LEU A 87 23.86 4.47 0.52
N GLU A 88 22.85 5.00 -0.17
CA GLU A 88 22.75 4.88 -1.62
C GLU A 88 23.88 5.65 -2.32
N PRO A 89 24.59 5.04 -3.29
CA PRO A 89 25.71 5.67 -3.98
C PRO A 89 25.39 7.04 -4.59
N THR A 90 24.19 7.21 -5.14
CA THR A 90 23.76 8.50 -5.69
C THR A 90 23.59 9.57 -4.62
N SER A 91 23.08 9.21 -3.45
CA SER A 91 22.94 10.14 -2.32
C SER A 91 24.30 10.54 -1.78
N GLN A 92 25.19 9.56 -1.57
CA GLN A 92 26.55 9.79 -1.11
C GLN A 92 27.33 10.70 -2.07
N HIS A 93 27.21 10.45 -3.38
CA HIS A 93 27.85 11.27 -4.39
C HIS A 93 27.35 12.71 -4.38
N LEU A 94 26.02 12.92 -4.33
CA LEU A 94 25.45 14.27 -4.29
C LEU A 94 25.84 15.01 -2.99
N ALA A 95 25.88 14.32 -1.86
CA ALA A 95 26.34 14.89 -0.59
C ALA A 95 27.82 15.32 -0.67
N ALA A 96 28.70 14.44 -1.17
CA ALA A 96 30.12 14.73 -1.33
C ALA A 96 30.36 15.90 -2.29
N ARG A 97 29.64 15.96 -3.42
CA ARG A 97 29.72 17.09 -4.37
C ARG A 97 29.24 18.41 -3.79
N ALA A 98 28.33 18.36 -2.81
CA ALA A 98 27.91 19.54 -2.06
C ALA A 98 28.89 19.95 -0.94
N GLY A 99 29.99 19.22 -0.77
CA GLY A 99 31.03 19.52 0.21
C GLY A 99 30.78 18.93 1.60
N TYR A 100 29.81 18.01 1.75
CA TYR A 100 29.57 17.33 3.02
C TYR A 100 30.54 16.17 3.21
N ALA A 101 31.09 16.04 4.42
CA ALA A 101 31.97 14.94 4.79
C ALA A 101 31.23 13.60 4.92
N ASP A 102 29.92 13.64 5.21
CA ASP A 102 29.07 12.46 5.39
C ASP A 102 27.65 12.73 4.84
N CYS A 103 27.06 11.70 4.23
CA CYS A 103 25.69 11.69 3.71
C CYS A 103 24.62 11.66 4.82
N THR A 104 24.99 11.38 6.08
CA THR A 104 24.05 11.45 7.23
C THR A 104 23.38 12.82 7.38
N VAL A 105 23.96 13.89 6.84
CA VAL A 105 23.31 15.22 6.75
C VAL A 105 21.98 15.20 5.98
N LEU A 106 21.79 14.22 5.09
CA LEU A 106 20.57 14.04 4.31
C LEU A 106 19.50 13.23 5.04
N TYR A 107 19.81 12.66 6.20
CA TYR A 107 18.87 11.86 6.97
C TYR A 107 17.56 12.60 7.30
N PRO A 108 17.57 13.86 7.79
CA PRO A 108 16.32 14.59 8.04
C PRO A 108 15.53 14.87 6.77
N VAL A 109 16.20 15.04 5.63
CA VAL A 109 15.57 15.24 4.31
C VAL A 109 14.83 13.97 3.90
N TRP A 110 15.49 12.81 4.00
CA TRP A 110 14.86 11.53 3.67
C TRP A 110 13.72 11.17 4.61
N LYS A 111 13.85 11.44 5.92
CA LYS A 111 12.72 11.29 6.86
C LYS A 111 11.53 12.14 6.43
N LYS A 112 11.75 13.44 6.19
CA LYS A 112 10.69 14.35 5.74
C LYS A 112 10.06 13.92 4.41
N PHE A 113 10.86 13.36 3.50
CA PHE A 113 10.36 12.81 2.24
C PHE A 113 9.45 11.59 2.44
N PHE A 114 9.82 10.64 3.32
CA PHE A 114 9.08 9.39 3.52
C PHE A 114 7.88 9.50 4.47
N THR A 115 7.91 10.41 5.46
CA THR A 115 6.84 10.53 6.46
C THR A 115 5.43 10.63 5.84
N PRO A 116 5.18 11.47 4.83
CA PRO A 116 3.84 11.60 4.23
C PRO A 116 3.35 10.33 3.51
N PHE A 117 4.24 9.41 3.14
CA PHE A 117 3.86 8.16 2.50
C PHE A 117 3.38 7.11 3.50
N MET A 118 3.68 7.24 4.80
CA MET A 118 3.43 6.16 5.76
C MET A 118 1.97 5.73 5.83
N ASP A 119 1.02 6.64 5.70
CA ASP A 119 -0.40 6.28 5.69
C ASP A 119 -0.76 5.44 4.46
N GLU A 120 -0.15 5.70 3.31
CA GLU A 120 -0.33 4.82 2.15
C GLU A 120 0.37 3.47 2.36
N LEU A 121 1.64 3.48 2.76
CA LEU A 121 2.48 2.29 2.88
C LEU A 121 1.92 1.30 3.91
N CYS A 122 1.35 1.80 5.00
CA CYS A 122 0.76 1.02 6.10
C CYS A 122 -0.65 0.50 5.82
N ASN A 123 -1.33 0.98 4.78
CA ASN A 123 -2.74 0.63 4.53
C ASN A 123 -2.96 0.03 3.13
N ASN A 124 -1.87 -0.31 2.43
CA ASN A 124 -1.96 -0.81 1.07
C ASN A 124 -1.79 -2.33 0.95
N ASN A 125 -1.46 -3.05 2.02
CA ASN A 125 -1.20 -4.50 2.09
C ASN A 125 -0.03 -5.01 1.23
N MET A 126 0.69 -4.12 0.54
CA MET A 126 1.78 -4.51 -0.37
C MET A 126 3.16 -4.29 0.23
N SER A 127 3.29 -3.35 1.17
CA SER A 127 4.57 -3.08 1.83
C SER A 127 4.90 -4.19 2.83
N VAL A 128 6.15 -4.62 2.83
CA VAL A 128 6.65 -5.72 3.67
C VAL A 128 7.85 -5.24 4.47
N VAL A 129 7.93 -5.62 5.73
CA VAL A 129 9.08 -5.36 6.60
C VAL A 129 9.72 -6.66 7.06
N ALA A 130 11.05 -6.66 7.15
CA ALA A 130 11.83 -7.70 7.79
C ALA A 130 12.21 -7.22 9.20
N VAL A 131 11.87 -8.00 10.22
CA VAL A 131 11.98 -7.66 11.64
C VAL A 131 12.86 -8.68 12.35
N ASP A 132 13.88 -8.23 13.07
CA ASP A 132 14.69 -9.08 13.94
C ASP A 132 14.02 -9.21 15.32
N VAL A 133 13.33 -10.32 15.55
CA VAL A 133 12.54 -10.50 16.79
C VAL A 133 13.39 -10.70 18.04
N GLU A 134 14.68 -11.01 17.87
CA GLU A 134 15.62 -11.13 19.00
C GLU A 134 16.24 -9.79 19.41
N LYS A 135 16.09 -8.75 18.59
CA LYS A 135 16.67 -7.42 18.83
C LYS A 135 15.60 -6.35 18.96
N ASP A 136 14.69 -6.53 19.91
CA ASP A 136 13.64 -5.53 20.22
C ASP A 136 12.84 -5.10 18.97
N GLU A 137 12.54 -6.08 18.11
CA GLU A 137 11.87 -5.89 16.84
C GLU A 137 12.55 -4.84 15.93
N GLU A 138 13.89 -4.84 15.88
CA GLU A 138 14.66 -3.99 14.98
C GLU A 138 14.28 -4.27 13.52
N ILE A 139 14.06 -3.21 12.74
CA ILE A 139 13.73 -3.33 11.31
C ILE A 139 15.00 -3.58 10.51
N ALA A 140 15.18 -4.82 10.07
CA ALA A 140 16.29 -5.28 9.24
C ALA A 140 16.18 -4.83 7.78
N GLY A 141 14.96 -4.64 7.28
CA GLY A 141 14.71 -4.13 5.93
C GLY A 141 13.25 -3.84 5.64
N VAL A 142 13.01 -3.06 4.60
CA VAL A 142 11.69 -2.56 4.21
C VAL A 142 11.57 -2.66 2.70
N SER A 143 10.46 -3.23 2.23
CA SER A 143 9.93 -2.99 0.89
C SER A 143 8.72 -2.07 1.02
N ALA A 144 8.92 -0.80 0.67
CA ALA A 144 7.87 0.20 0.63
C ALA A 144 7.25 0.17 -0.77
N VAL A 145 6.02 -0.29 -0.85
CA VAL A 145 5.27 -0.38 -2.10
C VAL A 145 4.20 0.68 -2.11
N ARG A 146 3.94 1.31 -3.24
CA ARG A 146 2.86 2.30 -3.41
C ARG A 146 2.15 2.08 -4.73
N ASP A 147 0.96 2.65 -4.85
CA ASP A 147 0.35 2.79 -6.16
C ASP A 147 1.17 3.78 -6.99
N TYR A 148 1.78 3.31 -8.07
CA TYR A 148 2.67 4.12 -8.88
C TYR A 148 1.95 5.33 -9.50
N ALA A 149 0.64 5.19 -9.74
CA ALA A 149 -0.22 6.21 -10.32
C ALA A 149 -0.53 7.38 -9.40
N LYS A 150 -0.46 7.17 -8.08
CA LYS A 150 -0.73 8.25 -7.14
C LYS A 150 0.30 9.35 -7.34
N ARG A 151 -0.12 10.60 -7.13
CA ARG A 151 0.83 11.71 -7.06
C ARG A 151 1.65 11.60 -5.79
N PHE A 152 2.88 12.10 -5.83
CA PHE A 152 3.68 12.23 -4.63
C PHE A 152 3.03 13.29 -3.72
N PRO A 153 3.05 13.10 -2.39
CA PRO A 153 2.66 14.14 -1.45
C PRO A 153 3.47 15.41 -1.68
N ARG A 154 2.83 16.59 -1.57
CA ARG A 154 3.49 17.89 -1.84
C ARG A 154 4.67 18.12 -0.90
N GLU A 155 4.52 17.71 0.35
CA GLU A 155 5.55 17.82 1.39
C GLU A 155 6.78 16.99 1.05
N SER A 156 6.57 15.79 0.47
CA SER A 156 7.63 14.92 -0.01
C SER A 156 8.39 15.57 -1.18
N ASP A 157 7.67 16.05 -2.19
CA ASP A 157 8.28 16.76 -3.32
C ASP A 157 9.10 17.97 -2.85
N ALA A 158 8.53 18.78 -1.95
CA ALA A 158 9.21 19.94 -1.40
C ALA A 158 10.51 19.57 -0.67
N ALA A 159 10.50 18.47 0.11
CA ALA A 159 11.68 18.02 0.84
C ALA A 159 12.87 17.75 -0.09
N LEU A 160 12.64 17.12 -1.25
CA LEU A 160 13.72 16.80 -2.18
C LEU A 160 14.12 17.99 -3.05
N ILE A 161 13.14 18.73 -3.60
CA ILE A 161 13.38 19.86 -4.52
C ILE A 161 14.22 20.96 -3.86
N THR A 162 14.05 21.21 -2.56
CA THR A 162 14.78 22.26 -1.85
C THR A 162 16.09 21.77 -1.22
N SER A 163 16.57 20.58 -1.59
CA SER A 163 17.76 19.95 -1.01
C SER A 163 18.83 19.68 -2.06
N VAL A 164 19.99 19.21 -1.61
CA VAL A 164 21.05 18.73 -2.53
C VAL A 164 20.63 17.51 -3.36
N LEU A 165 19.49 16.89 -3.05
CA LEU A 165 18.88 15.79 -3.79
C LEU A 165 17.96 16.24 -4.94
N ALA A 166 17.80 17.55 -5.17
CA ALA A 166 17.00 18.07 -6.28
C ALA A 166 17.36 17.45 -7.65
N PRO A 167 18.65 17.22 -8.00
CA PRO A 167 18.98 16.54 -9.25
C PRO A 167 18.48 15.09 -9.34
N LEU A 168 18.49 14.38 -8.22
CA LEU A 168 17.97 13.01 -8.14
C LEU A 168 16.45 13.00 -8.29
N HIS A 169 15.75 13.89 -7.59
CA HIS A 169 14.29 14.07 -7.76
C HIS A 169 13.91 14.37 -9.20
N TRP A 170 14.65 15.26 -9.87
CA TRP A 170 14.42 15.61 -11.27
C TRP A 170 14.61 14.41 -12.20
N LEU A 171 15.68 13.63 -11.98
CA LEU A 171 15.95 12.41 -12.74
C LEU A 171 14.83 11.38 -12.59
N LEU A 172 14.44 11.09 -11.33
CA LEU A 172 13.42 10.09 -11.01
C LEU A 172 12.04 10.51 -11.55
N ILE A 173 11.53 11.64 -11.08
CA ILE A 173 10.12 11.99 -11.29
C ILE A 173 9.90 12.69 -12.64
N LYS A 174 10.73 13.69 -12.96
CA LYS A 174 10.49 14.55 -14.13
C LYS A 174 10.99 13.94 -15.43
N LYS A 175 11.95 13.02 -15.38
CA LYS A 175 12.53 12.40 -16.57
C LYS A 175 12.14 10.94 -16.71
N ALA A 176 12.40 10.10 -15.72
CA ALA A 176 12.17 8.67 -15.84
C ALA A 176 10.67 8.33 -15.76
N ASP A 177 10.00 8.72 -14.67
CA ASP A 177 8.60 8.39 -14.45
C ASP A 177 7.71 9.01 -15.56
N ALA A 178 7.93 10.29 -15.88
CA ALA A 178 7.20 10.96 -16.96
C ALA A 178 7.38 10.27 -18.32
N TYR A 179 8.60 9.86 -18.66
CA TYR A 179 8.87 9.14 -19.92
C TYR A 179 8.23 7.75 -19.93
N PHE A 180 8.35 7.00 -18.83
CA PHE A 180 7.74 5.69 -18.69
C PHE A 180 6.21 5.75 -18.87
N VAL A 181 5.58 6.74 -18.25
CA VAL A 181 4.14 7.01 -18.37
C VAL A 181 3.74 7.39 -19.80
N GLN A 182 4.59 8.11 -20.55
CA GLN A 182 4.34 8.43 -21.96
C GLN A 182 4.46 7.22 -22.89
N GLN A 183 5.44 6.34 -22.64
CA GLN A 183 5.68 5.16 -23.49
C GLN A 183 4.66 4.03 -23.28
N ASN A 184 3.88 4.09 -22.22
CA ASN A 184 2.86 3.10 -21.92
C ASN A 184 1.48 3.79 -21.89
N PRO A 185 0.98 4.28 -23.06
CA PRO A 185 -0.30 4.98 -23.15
C PRO A 185 -1.49 4.11 -22.76
N SER A 186 -1.36 2.78 -22.83
CA SER A 186 -2.37 1.85 -22.31
C SER A 186 -2.54 1.92 -20.78
N MET A 187 -1.62 2.59 -20.07
CA MET A 187 -1.82 2.98 -18.67
C MET A 187 -2.72 4.21 -18.53
N HIS A 188 -3.07 4.92 -19.60
CA HIS A 188 -4.02 6.03 -19.62
C HIS A 188 -5.35 5.57 -20.24
N LEU A 189 -6.14 4.82 -19.48
CA LEU A 189 -7.53 4.57 -19.87
C LEU A 189 -8.33 5.87 -19.68
N ALA A 190 -8.72 6.48 -20.80
CA ALA A 190 -9.81 7.45 -20.92
C ALA A 190 -9.84 8.59 -19.88
N GLY A 191 -8.71 9.24 -19.60
CA GLY A 191 -8.68 10.48 -18.79
C GLY A 191 -8.86 10.29 -17.28
N VAL A 192 -8.87 9.05 -16.78
CA VAL A 192 -8.96 8.74 -15.33
C VAL A 192 -7.57 8.37 -14.79
N PRO A 193 -7.17 8.83 -13.58
CA PRO A 193 -5.94 8.38 -12.94
C PRO A 193 -5.93 6.85 -12.77
N TYR A 194 -4.83 6.24 -13.18
CA TYR A 194 -4.59 4.81 -13.38
C TYR A 194 -4.33 4.02 -12.08
N LEU A 195 -5.09 4.36 -11.03
CA LEU A 195 -5.03 3.78 -9.70
C LEU A 195 -5.23 2.26 -9.76
N GLY A 196 -4.24 1.52 -9.24
CA GLY A 196 -4.31 0.07 -9.07
C GLY A 196 -3.75 -0.78 -10.22
N THR A 197 -3.14 -0.21 -11.26
CA THR A 197 -2.59 -1.00 -12.38
C THR A 197 -1.10 -1.29 -12.26
N SER A 198 -0.32 -0.33 -11.73
CA SER A 198 1.13 -0.44 -11.55
C SER A 198 1.54 -0.08 -10.12
N ALA A 199 2.36 -0.91 -9.49
CA ALA A 199 2.88 -0.69 -8.14
C ALA A 199 4.34 -0.26 -8.20
N GLY A 200 4.68 0.86 -7.54
CA GLY A 200 6.04 1.33 -7.38
C GLY A 200 6.66 0.75 -6.12
N MET A 201 7.87 0.21 -6.20
CA MET A 201 8.55 -0.45 -5.08
C MET A 201 9.93 0.15 -4.79
N TRP A 202 10.18 0.39 -3.50
CA TRP A 202 11.49 0.76 -2.96
C TRP A 202 11.92 -0.25 -1.91
N ILE A 203 13.09 -0.87 -2.07
CA ILE A 203 13.61 -1.86 -1.11
C ILE A 203 14.89 -1.32 -0.47
N LEU A 204 14.85 -1.15 0.84
CA LEU A 204 15.96 -0.62 1.64
C LEU A 204 16.27 -1.60 2.77
N THR A 205 17.55 -1.89 3.00
CA THR A 205 18.00 -2.79 4.08
C THR A 205 18.89 -2.04 5.05
N ASN A 206 18.73 -2.34 6.34
CA ASN A 206 19.64 -1.86 7.37
C ASN A 206 21.05 -2.44 7.13
N GLU A 207 22.08 -1.61 7.29
CA GLU A 207 23.47 -1.97 7.02
C GLU A 207 23.95 -3.18 7.83
N ALA A 208 23.51 -3.29 9.08
CA ALA A 208 23.84 -4.41 9.96
C ALA A 208 23.34 -5.77 9.43
N TYR A 209 22.40 -5.75 8.47
CA TYR A 209 21.76 -6.93 7.90
C TYR A 209 22.11 -7.16 6.42
N LYS A 210 23.10 -6.43 5.88
CA LYS A 210 23.60 -6.66 4.52
C LYS A 210 24.05 -8.12 4.34
N LYS A 211 23.96 -8.61 3.09
CA LYS A 211 24.37 -9.96 2.66
C LYS A 211 23.54 -11.14 3.20
N GLN A 212 22.43 -10.88 3.92
CA GLN A 212 21.51 -11.93 4.40
C GLN A 212 20.39 -12.28 3.42
N GLY A 213 20.45 -11.80 2.17
CA GLY A 213 19.42 -12.09 1.16
C GLY A 213 18.09 -11.32 1.34
N LEU A 214 18.01 -10.37 2.27
CA LEU A 214 16.78 -9.64 2.59
C LEU A 214 16.17 -8.92 1.39
N THR A 215 16.98 -8.31 0.52
CA THR A 215 16.48 -7.65 -0.70
C THR A 215 15.68 -8.60 -1.59
N HIS A 216 16.13 -9.86 -1.69
CA HIS A 216 15.44 -10.85 -2.51
C HIS A 216 14.13 -11.31 -1.86
N ALA A 217 14.17 -11.65 -0.57
CA ALA A 217 12.98 -12.07 0.18
C ALA A 217 11.90 -10.97 0.21
N LEU A 218 12.29 -9.72 0.47
CA LEU A 218 11.41 -8.57 0.45
C LEU A 218 10.77 -8.35 -0.93
N CYS A 219 11.55 -8.51 -2.00
CA CYS A 219 11.06 -8.41 -3.38
C CYS A 219 10.01 -9.50 -3.67
N ASP A 220 10.31 -10.77 -3.41
CA ASP A 220 9.40 -11.89 -3.67
C ASP A 220 8.06 -11.73 -2.95
N LEU A 221 8.11 -11.40 -1.66
CA LEU A 221 6.91 -11.21 -0.85
C LEU A 221 6.08 -10.02 -1.34
N SER A 222 6.74 -8.90 -1.69
CA SER A 222 6.04 -7.71 -2.20
C SER A 222 5.40 -7.96 -3.56
N LEU A 223 6.10 -8.66 -4.47
CA LEU A 223 5.56 -9.06 -5.77
C LEU A 223 4.33 -9.97 -5.62
N ALA A 224 4.35 -10.88 -4.65
CA ALA A 224 3.19 -11.72 -4.33
C ALA A 224 2.02 -10.87 -3.83
N GLN A 225 2.24 -9.91 -2.92
CA GLN A 225 1.18 -9.03 -2.43
C GLN A 225 0.62 -8.11 -3.52
N MET A 226 1.47 -7.56 -4.40
CA MET A 226 1.00 -6.75 -5.54
C MET A 226 0.05 -7.54 -6.44
N LYS A 227 0.35 -8.81 -6.72
CA LYS A 227 -0.54 -9.71 -7.49
C LYS A 227 -1.88 -9.91 -6.79
N VAL A 228 -1.86 -10.19 -5.48
CA VAL A 228 -3.08 -10.35 -4.66
C VAL A 228 -3.93 -9.08 -4.68
N GLU A 229 -3.30 -7.91 -4.61
CA GLU A 229 -3.99 -6.61 -4.68
C GLU A 229 -4.41 -6.20 -6.10
N GLY A 230 -4.16 -7.05 -7.10
CA GLY A 230 -4.65 -6.90 -8.48
C GLY A 230 -3.77 -6.06 -9.41
N PHE A 231 -2.54 -5.75 -9.00
CA PHE A 231 -1.61 -4.99 -9.85
C PHE A 231 -1.09 -5.85 -11.00
N GLU A 232 -1.05 -5.29 -12.20
CA GLU A 232 -0.56 -5.97 -13.40
C GLU A 232 0.95 -5.79 -13.59
N ARG A 233 1.53 -4.76 -12.95
CA ARG A 233 2.93 -4.36 -13.10
C ARG A 233 3.56 -3.98 -11.78
N ALA A 234 4.83 -4.34 -11.61
CA ALA A 234 5.70 -3.78 -10.60
C ALA A 234 6.75 -2.90 -11.28
N VAL A 235 7.04 -1.74 -10.69
CA VAL A 235 8.02 -0.77 -11.17
C VAL A 235 8.98 -0.44 -10.03
N CYS A 236 10.27 -0.35 -10.33
CA CYS A 236 11.25 0.15 -9.36
C CYS A 236 12.28 1.06 -10.03
N ASN A 237 12.80 1.99 -9.23
CA ASN A 237 13.83 2.93 -9.64
C ASN A 237 15.18 2.43 -9.10
N ALA A 238 16.00 1.88 -9.98
CA ALA A 238 17.34 1.41 -9.65
C ALA A 238 18.37 2.52 -9.86
N THR A 239 18.76 3.14 -8.75
CA THR A 239 19.79 4.18 -8.68
C THR A 239 21.21 3.61 -8.61
N ASN A 240 21.35 2.33 -8.28
CA ASN A 240 22.64 1.64 -8.21
C ASN A 240 22.61 0.27 -8.91
N ASP A 241 23.79 -0.16 -9.35
CA ASP A 241 23.98 -1.40 -10.12
C ASP A 241 23.70 -2.68 -9.32
N HIS A 242 23.96 -2.68 -8.00
CA HIS A 242 23.68 -3.84 -7.16
C HIS A 242 22.18 -4.12 -7.07
N PHE A 243 21.38 -3.07 -6.85
CA PHE A 243 19.93 -3.18 -6.83
C PHE A 243 19.37 -3.54 -8.20
N LYS A 244 19.88 -2.93 -9.29
CA LYS A 244 19.54 -3.32 -10.66
C LYS A 244 19.73 -4.83 -10.88
N LYS A 245 20.93 -5.36 -10.60
CA LYS A 245 21.23 -6.79 -10.73
C LYS A 245 20.35 -7.68 -9.84
N ALA A 246 19.99 -7.20 -8.65
CA ALA A 246 19.06 -7.91 -7.77
C ALA A 246 17.65 -7.99 -8.38
N MET A 247 17.18 -6.92 -9.00
CA MET A 247 15.87 -6.86 -9.66
C MET A 247 15.85 -7.67 -10.97
N GLU A 248 16.95 -7.69 -11.74
CA GLU A 248 17.09 -8.54 -12.95
C GLU A 248 16.92 -10.03 -12.61
N LYS A 249 17.46 -10.50 -11.48
CA LYS A 249 17.25 -11.87 -11.00
C LYS A 249 15.80 -12.19 -10.68
N HIS A 250 15.01 -11.16 -10.40
CA HIS A 250 13.58 -11.24 -10.17
C HIS A 250 12.77 -11.04 -11.46
N GLY A 251 13.40 -11.03 -12.64
CA GLY A 251 12.71 -10.88 -13.92
C GLY A 251 12.17 -9.48 -14.17
N PHE A 252 12.75 -8.46 -13.52
CA PHE A 252 12.55 -7.08 -13.94
C PHE A 252 13.40 -6.80 -15.18
N GLU A 253 12.81 -6.06 -16.12
CA GLU A 253 13.45 -5.59 -17.34
C GLU A 253 13.62 -4.08 -17.30
N VAL A 254 14.64 -3.55 -17.97
CA VAL A 254 14.89 -2.12 -18.02
C VAL A 254 13.92 -1.45 -18.99
N ALA A 255 13.01 -0.62 -18.46
CA ALA A 255 12.07 0.16 -19.27
C ALA A 255 12.65 1.52 -19.67
N VAL A 256 13.43 2.15 -18.78
CA VAL A 256 14.13 3.42 -19.06
C VAL A 256 15.54 3.35 -18.50
N ALA A 257 16.54 3.65 -19.31
CA ALA A 257 17.93 3.81 -18.86
C ALA A 257 18.43 5.24 -19.12
N ARG A 258 19.18 5.78 -18.17
CA ARG A 258 19.86 7.08 -18.30
C ARG A 258 21.26 6.99 -17.68
N GLY A 259 22.28 7.24 -18.49
CA GLY A 259 23.65 7.33 -17.99
C GLY A 259 23.86 8.61 -17.18
N TYR A 260 24.45 8.49 -15.99
CA TYR A 260 24.66 9.62 -15.09
C TYR A 260 25.58 10.70 -15.69
N LYS A 261 26.62 10.29 -16.43
CA LYS A 261 27.58 11.20 -17.06
C LYS A 261 26.94 12.21 -18.02
N ASN A 262 25.84 11.82 -18.68
CA ASN A 262 25.16 12.65 -19.68
C ASN A 262 23.99 13.45 -19.08
N PHE A 263 23.70 13.27 -17.80
CA PHE A 263 22.60 13.97 -17.16
C PHE A 263 23.00 15.41 -16.84
N MET A 264 22.17 16.35 -17.29
CA MET A 264 22.28 17.77 -16.97
C MET A 264 21.11 18.22 -16.10
N PHE A 265 21.43 19.00 -15.08
CA PHE A 265 20.46 19.67 -14.22
C PHE A 265 20.91 21.11 -14.06
N GLU A 266 20.09 22.08 -14.46
CA GLU A 266 20.44 23.52 -14.33
C GLU A 266 21.81 23.88 -14.93
N GLY A 267 22.16 23.30 -16.09
CA GLY A 267 23.42 23.57 -16.78
C GLY A 267 24.67 22.90 -16.18
N ARG A 268 24.55 22.12 -15.10
CA ARG A 268 25.64 21.34 -14.50
C ARG A 268 25.47 19.84 -14.69
N HIS A 269 26.56 19.10 -14.51
CA HIS A 269 26.58 17.63 -14.44
C HIS A 269 26.66 17.19 -12.96
N PRO A 270 25.52 17.06 -12.25
CA PRO A 270 25.49 16.78 -10.82
C PRO A 270 25.99 15.37 -10.47
N PHE A 271 26.11 14.48 -11.45
CA PHE A 271 26.60 13.11 -11.27
C PHE A 271 27.95 12.88 -11.99
N ALA A 272 28.65 13.96 -12.36
CA ALA A 272 29.99 13.84 -12.93
C ALA A 272 30.94 13.21 -11.91
N GLY A 273 31.63 12.15 -12.31
CA GLY A 273 32.52 11.38 -11.44
C GLY A 273 31.83 10.26 -10.65
N MET A 274 30.58 9.91 -10.95
CA MET A 274 30.03 8.62 -10.50
C MET A 274 30.89 7.48 -11.03
N GLU A 275 31.41 6.65 -10.13
CA GLU A 275 32.32 5.56 -10.45
C GLU A 275 31.59 4.28 -10.85
N GLU A 276 32.27 3.40 -11.59
CA GLU A 276 31.80 2.04 -11.82
C GLU A 276 31.64 1.29 -10.49
N PRO A 277 30.63 0.43 -10.33
CA PRO A 277 29.66 0.03 -11.36
C PRO A 277 28.42 0.95 -11.47
N HIS A 278 28.36 2.05 -10.73
CA HIS A 278 27.16 2.87 -10.54
C HIS A 278 27.00 3.98 -11.58
N THR A 279 27.08 3.64 -12.87
CA THR A 279 27.13 4.63 -13.97
C THR A 279 25.79 4.98 -14.59
N HIS A 280 24.72 4.25 -14.26
CA HIS A 280 23.40 4.41 -14.85
C HIS A 280 22.29 4.40 -13.80
N PHE A 281 21.30 5.24 -14.03
CA PHE A 281 19.96 5.10 -13.50
C PHE A 281 19.14 4.19 -14.41
N SER A 282 18.35 3.28 -13.83
CA SER A 282 17.38 2.46 -14.56
C SER A 282 16.02 2.47 -13.88
N LEU A 283 14.96 2.84 -14.60
CA LEU A 283 13.60 2.48 -14.23
C LEU A 283 13.33 1.11 -14.81
N MET A 284 12.96 0.18 -13.95
CA MET A 284 12.75 -1.22 -14.31
C MET A 284 11.29 -1.60 -14.09
N GLU A 285 10.75 -2.45 -14.96
CA GLU A 285 9.40 -2.98 -14.85
C GLU A 285 9.39 -4.51 -14.84
N LYS A 286 8.40 -5.09 -14.16
CA LYS A 286 8.05 -6.50 -14.24
C LYS A 286 6.56 -6.63 -14.47
N LYS A 287 6.16 -7.34 -15.51
CA LYS A 287 4.77 -7.75 -15.72
C LYS A 287 4.44 -8.87 -14.73
N LEU A 288 3.38 -8.68 -13.95
CA LEU A 288 2.93 -9.64 -12.93
C LEU A 288 1.95 -10.67 -13.50
N GLY A 289 1.49 -10.46 -14.74
CA GLY A 289 0.38 -11.16 -15.36
C GLY A 289 -0.93 -10.44 -15.07
N THR A 290 -1.90 -10.58 -15.97
CA THR A 290 -3.29 -10.24 -15.65
C THR A 290 -3.76 -11.27 -14.64
N SER A 291 -4.19 -10.83 -13.44
CA SER A 291 -5.11 -11.65 -12.66
C SER A 291 -6.22 -12.10 -13.62
N THR A 292 -6.53 -13.38 -13.64
CA THR A 292 -7.61 -14.01 -14.43
C THR A 292 -9.00 -13.44 -14.13
N SER A 293 -9.10 -12.37 -13.35
CA SER A 293 -10.32 -11.68 -12.95
C SER A 293 -10.53 -10.32 -13.62
N LYS A 294 -10.07 -10.12 -14.88
CA LYS A 294 -10.74 -9.13 -15.75
C LYS A 294 -12.12 -9.68 -16.12
N LEU A 295 -13.02 -9.63 -15.16
CA LEU A 295 -14.44 -9.72 -15.39
C LEU A 295 -14.96 -8.32 -15.62
N ASP A 296 -15.90 -8.19 -16.55
CA ASP A 296 -16.49 -6.96 -17.10
C ASP A 296 -17.09 -5.97 -16.06
N PHE A 297 -16.99 -6.24 -14.76
CA PHE A 297 -17.47 -5.32 -13.71
C PHE A 297 -16.59 -4.09 -13.49
N ASP A 298 -15.35 -4.05 -13.99
CA ASP A 298 -14.48 -2.86 -13.87
C ASP A 298 -15.06 -1.61 -14.57
N HIS A 299 -16.02 -1.78 -15.48
CA HIS A 299 -16.71 -0.69 -16.17
C HIS A 299 -18.15 -0.47 -15.69
N LYS A 300 -18.64 -1.33 -14.80
CA LYS A 300 -20.02 -1.29 -14.32
C LYS A 300 -20.05 -0.53 -12.99
N PRO A 301 -20.81 0.57 -12.87
CA PRO A 301 -21.00 1.25 -11.59
C PRO A 301 -21.49 0.27 -10.51
N ILE A 302 -20.99 0.42 -9.28
CA ILE A 302 -21.29 -0.52 -8.18
C ILE A 302 -22.79 -0.63 -7.91
N ASP A 303 -23.55 0.46 -8.05
CA ASP A 303 -25.01 0.48 -7.88
C ASP A 303 -25.78 -0.36 -8.94
N LYS A 304 -25.10 -0.82 -9.99
CA LYS A 304 -25.65 -1.71 -11.02
C LYS A 304 -25.22 -3.16 -10.86
N TRP A 305 -24.33 -3.49 -9.94
CA TRP A 305 -23.85 -4.85 -9.76
C TRP A 305 -24.98 -5.75 -9.27
N THR A 306 -25.14 -6.88 -9.96
CA THR A 306 -26.03 -7.99 -9.57
C THR A 306 -25.35 -8.84 -8.49
N PRO A 307 -26.09 -9.76 -7.83
CA PRO A 307 -25.48 -10.73 -6.93
C PRO A 307 -24.39 -11.58 -7.60
N GLU A 308 -24.53 -11.92 -8.88
CA GLU A 308 -23.50 -12.58 -9.67
C GLU A 308 -22.25 -11.71 -9.85
N ASP A 309 -22.42 -10.41 -10.13
CA ASP A 309 -21.29 -9.48 -10.21
C ASP A 309 -20.56 -9.38 -8.86
N VAL A 310 -21.31 -9.35 -7.75
CA VAL A 310 -20.76 -9.35 -6.38
C VAL A 310 -20.00 -10.64 -6.07
N GLU A 311 -20.56 -11.80 -6.40
CA GLU A 311 -19.89 -13.10 -6.26
C GLU A 311 -18.55 -13.08 -6.99
N MET A 312 -18.55 -12.69 -8.26
CA MET A 312 -17.35 -12.65 -9.08
C MET A 312 -16.35 -11.58 -8.58
N PHE A 313 -16.83 -10.45 -8.08
CA PHE A 313 -16.01 -9.43 -7.41
C PHE A 313 -15.34 -9.98 -6.15
N VAL A 314 -16.04 -10.73 -5.30
CA VAL A 314 -15.49 -11.31 -4.08
C VAL A 314 -14.48 -12.41 -4.42
N LEU A 315 -14.78 -13.27 -5.39
CA LEU A 315 -13.86 -14.30 -5.89
C LEU A 315 -12.57 -13.70 -6.45
N SER A 316 -12.65 -12.51 -7.06
CA SER A 316 -11.47 -11.82 -7.59
C SER A 316 -10.48 -11.33 -6.52
N ARG A 317 -10.84 -11.39 -5.23
CA ARG A 317 -9.96 -10.94 -4.13
C ARG A 317 -8.90 -11.96 -3.74
N GLY A 318 -9.02 -13.21 -4.17
CA GLY A 318 -7.97 -14.22 -3.99
C GLY A 318 -8.45 -15.65 -4.21
N GLU A 319 -7.49 -16.56 -4.32
CA GLU A 319 -7.74 -17.97 -4.66
C GLU A 319 -8.05 -18.86 -3.44
N SER A 320 -7.92 -18.33 -2.22
CA SER A 320 -8.13 -19.10 -1.00
C SER A 320 -9.59 -19.52 -0.79
N VAL A 321 -9.81 -20.69 -0.18
CA VAL A 321 -11.12 -21.29 0.08
C VAL A 321 -12.11 -20.32 0.73
N CYS A 322 -11.66 -19.47 1.66
CA CYS A 322 -12.54 -18.51 2.33
C CYS A 322 -13.17 -17.48 1.38
N TRP A 323 -12.51 -17.08 0.28
CA TRP A 323 -13.11 -16.15 -0.69
C TRP A 323 -14.27 -16.80 -1.43
N LYS A 324 -14.20 -18.11 -1.69
CA LYS A 324 -15.32 -18.88 -2.24
C LYS A 324 -16.48 -18.94 -1.25
N GLU A 325 -16.20 -19.27 0.01
CA GLU A 325 -17.21 -19.29 1.07
C GLU A 325 -17.90 -17.93 1.25
N TYR A 326 -17.14 -16.83 1.21
CA TYR A 326 -17.71 -15.48 1.27
C TYR A 326 -18.58 -15.17 0.05
N ALA A 327 -18.10 -15.48 -1.15
CA ALA A 327 -18.84 -15.24 -2.38
C ALA A 327 -20.17 -16.02 -2.40
N GLU A 328 -20.14 -17.30 -2.03
CA GLU A 328 -21.34 -18.14 -1.90
C GLU A 328 -22.30 -17.61 -0.84
N THR A 329 -21.78 -17.17 0.31
CA THR A 329 -22.59 -16.62 1.40
C THR A 329 -23.27 -15.31 0.98
N LEU A 330 -22.53 -14.38 0.37
CA LEU A 330 -23.07 -13.10 -0.10
C LEU A 330 -24.10 -13.32 -1.21
N ARG A 331 -23.82 -14.23 -2.15
CA ARG A 331 -24.77 -14.61 -3.21
C ARG A 331 -26.05 -15.21 -2.65
N LYS A 332 -25.96 -16.14 -1.68
CA LYS A 332 -27.12 -16.76 -1.03
C LYS A 332 -27.99 -15.74 -0.31
N ASN A 333 -27.40 -14.67 0.21
CA ASN A 333 -28.11 -13.56 0.84
C ASN A 333 -28.55 -12.48 -0.16
N HIS A 334 -28.41 -12.71 -1.47
CA HIS A 334 -28.75 -11.77 -2.54
C HIS A 334 -28.09 -10.40 -2.38
N VAL A 335 -26.86 -10.37 -1.84
CA VAL A 335 -26.09 -9.13 -1.71
C VAL A 335 -25.70 -8.66 -3.10
N ASP A 336 -26.23 -7.50 -3.48
CA ASP A 336 -25.91 -6.79 -4.71
C ASP A 336 -24.96 -5.60 -4.43
N GLY A 337 -24.59 -4.85 -5.46
CA GLY A 337 -23.64 -3.75 -5.26
C GLY A 337 -24.22 -2.56 -4.52
N GLN A 338 -25.55 -2.34 -4.54
CA GLN A 338 -26.17 -1.32 -3.69
C GLN A 338 -26.01 -1.70 -2.22
N THR A 339 -26.23 -2.97 -1.89
CA THR A 339 -26.03 -3.50 -0.54
C THR A 339 -24.58 -3.36 -0.10
N LEU A 340 -23.61 -3.74 -0.96
CA LEU A 340 -22.19 -3.58 -0.64
C LEU A 340 -21.76 -2.11 -0.47
N ALA A 341 -22.36 -1.19 -1.23
CA ALA A 341 -21.97 0.22 -1.21
C ALA A 341 -22.31 0.92 0.11
N VAL A 342 -23.20 0.35 0.93
CA VAL A 342 -23.57 0.90 2.25
C VAL A 342 -22.45 0.75 3.29
N TYR A 343 -21.57 -0.23 3.12
CA TYR A 343 -20.48 -0.45 4.07
C TYR A 343 -19.43 0.66 3.99
N ASP A 344 -19.24 1.33 5.12
CA ASP A 344 -18.22 2.36 5.30
C ASP A 344 -17.18 1.95 6.33
N GLU A 345 -17.46 1.00 7.22
CA GLU A 345 -16.53 0.56 8.26
C GLU A 345 -16.27 -0.95 8.25
N VAL A 346 -15.06 -1.34 8.69
CA VAL A 346 -14.64 -2.76 8.70
C VAL A 346 -15.53 -3.59 9.62
N ASP A 347 -15.91 -3.00 10.75
CA ASP A 347 -16.69 -3.70 11.77
C ASP A 347 -18.13 -3.97 11.28
N GLU A 348 -18.69 -3.14 10.39
CA GLU A 348 -20.01 -3.38 9.77
C GLU A 348 -20.01 -4.67 8.93
N LEU A 349 -18.99 -4.86 8.07
CA LEU A 349 -18.84 -6.08 7.26
C LEU A 349 -18.61 -7.34 8.11
N VAL A 350 -17.99 -7.19 9.28
CA VAL A 350 -17.72 -8.30 10.21
C VAL A 350 -18.98 -8.66 11.02
N GLU A 351 -19.78 -7.66 11.40
CA GLU A 351 -20.95 -7.80 12.26
C GLU A 351 -22.21 -8.24 11.51
N ASP A 352 -22.30 -7.99 10.21
CA ASP A 352 -23.47 -8.31 9.37
C ASP A 352 -23.67 -9.83 9.07
N GLY A 353 -22.92 -10.70 9.76
CA GLY A 353 -23.24 -12.12 9.81
C GLY A 353 -22.77 -12.95 8.61
N TYR A 354 -22.03 -12.37 7.67
CA TYR A 354 -21.45 -13.10 6.53
C TYR A 354 -20.21 -13.94 6.87
N GLY A 355 -19.79 -13.96 8.14
CA GLY A 355 -18.61 -14.71 8.60
C GLY A 355 -17.28 -14.17 8.05
N ILE A 356 -17.27 -12.95 7.52
CA ILE A 356 -16.09 -12.33 6.95
C ILE A 356 -15.11 -11.99 8.08
N ARG A 357 -13.89 -12.52 7.97
CA ARG A 357 -12.83 -12.24 8.96
C ARG A 357 -12.39 -10.78 8.83
N LYS A 358 -12.06 -10.12 9.96
CA LYS A 358 -11.68 -8.70 10.00
C LYS A 358 -10.67 -8.26 8.93
N ASN A 359 -9.63 -9.05 8.68
CA ASN A 359 -8.63 -8.70 7.67
C ASN A 359 -9.18 -8.80 6.23
N HIS A 360 -10.05 -9.77 5.96
CA HIS A 360 -10.72 -9.89 4.67
C HIS A 360 -11.78 -8.81 4.49
N ALA A 361 -12.47 -8.40 5.56
CA ALA A 361 -13.35 -7.25 5.57
C ALA A 361 -12.60 -5.95 5.22
N ARG A 362 -11.37 -5.75 5.72
CA ARG A 362 -10.51 -4.62 5.30
C ARG A 362 -10.22 -4.64 3.80
N VAL A 363 -9.79 -5.80 3.29
CA VAL A 363 -9.49 -5.99 1.85
C VAL A 363 -10.73 -5.72 1.00
N LEU A 364 -11.88 -6.27 1.41
CA LEU A 364 -13.15 -6.12 0.71
C LEU A 364 -13.65 -4.67 0.75
N LEU A 365 -13.65 -4.03 1.93
CA LEU A 365 -14.07 -2.63 2.09
C LEU A 365 -13.22 -1.67 1.26
N LYS A 366 -11.89 -1.88 1.24
CA LYS A 366 -10.97 -1.09 0.41
C LYS A 366 -11.29 -1.27 -1.07
N ALA A 367 -11.61 -2.49 -1.50
CA ALA A 367 -12.01 -2.77 -2.88
C ALA A 367 -13.39 -2.14 -3.22
N ILE A 368 -14.35 -2.17 -2.30
CA ILE A 368 -15.66 -1.51 -2.43
C ILE A 368 -15.48 0.01 -2.58
N ARG A 369 -14.66 0.63 -1.73
CA ARG A 369 -14.35 2.07 -1.80
C ARG A 369 -13.72 2.45 -3.15
N ARG A 370 -12.76 1.65 -3.64
CA ARG A 370 -12.18 1.84 -4.99
C ARG A 370 -13.24 1.71 -6.09
N ALA A 371 -14.16 0.76 -5.98
CA ALA A 371 -15.24 0.60 -6.95
C ALA A 371 -16.21 1.80 -6.94
N ARG A 372 -16.48 2.40 -5.76
CA ARG A 372 -17.27 3.64 -5.62
C ARG A 372 -16.56 4.85 -6.23
N GLU A 373 -15.26 4.99 -5.99
CA GLU A 373 -14.44 6.11 -6.50
C GLU A 373 -14.22 6.08 -8.02
N ARG A 374 -14.51 4.93 -8.67
CA ARG A 374 -14.37 4.73 -10.13
C ARG A 374 -15.58 5.18 -10.94
N GLU A 375 -16.59 5.83 -10.32
CA GLU A 375 -17.64 6.50 -11.09
C GLU A 375 -17.01 7.41 -12.15
N PRO A 376 -17.46 7.35 -13.42
CA PRO A 376 -16.94 8.22 -14.45
C PRO A 376 -17.20 9.65 -13.99
N LEU A 377 -16.12 10.40 -13.75
CA LEU A 377 -16.18 11.86 -13.71
C LEU A 377 -16.76 12.27 -15.07
N LEU A 378 -18.07 12.43 -15.13
CA LEU A 378 -18.77 13.04 -16.25
C LEU A 378 -18.09 14.37 -16.48
N PHE A 379 -17.43 14.46 -17.62
CA PHE A 379 -16.74 15.62 -18.14
C PHE A 379 -17.45 16.91 -17.74
N SER A 380 -16.76 17.73 -16.95
CA SER A 380 -16.93 19.18 -17.07
C SER A 380 -15.72 19.66 -17.88
N PRO A 381 -15.89 20.00 -19.17
CA PRO A 381 -14.80 20.59 -19.94
C PRO A 381 -14.52 21.99 -19.39
N ILE A 382 -13.27 22.25 -19.02
CA ILE A 382 -12.72 23.60 -18.90
C ILE A 382 -11.49 23.68 -19.80
#